data_AF-A0A293MTU2-F1
#
_entry.id   AF-A0A293MTU2-F1
#
_cell.length_a   1.000
_cell.length_b   1.000
_cell.length_c   1.000
_cell.angle_alpha   90.00
_cell.angle_beta   90.00
_cell.angle_gamma   90.00
#
_symmetry.space_group_name_H-M   'P 1'
#
loop_
_entity.id
_entity.type
_entity.pdbx_description
1 polymer ?
#
loop_
_entity_poly.entity_id
_entity_poly.type
_entity_poly.pdbx_seq_one_letter_code
_entity_poly.pdbx_strand_id
1 'polypeptide(L)'
;MGCLVLSSSFVSTFLEYADAELASRLLPPILERLTISYGSAGYAEKLRKALADVVPALFKKFPEITFLLTNELVDYLSHTANRNAAMEFFTNLVWAVGEFASPNETTLFNPKAIAEYFEVLECVAFELLGSSLTLQQPRLSRLLCVLITSLAKLAVRSQDLVPRAMLCLAKSGQACGDSRAAPTANLSCQLLYA
;
A
#
# COMPACT_ATOMS: atom_id res chain seq x y z
N MET A 1 -23.13 -16.25 -10.81
CA MET A 1 -23.56 -14.90 -10.35
C MET A 1 -23.72 -14.81 -8.83
N GLY A 2 -24.30 -15.82 -8.15
CA GLY A 2 -24.65 -15.75 -6.71
C GLY A 2 -23.50 -15.61 -5.70
N CYS A 3 -22.32 -16.21 -5.93
CA CYS A 3 -21.20 -16.14 -4.97
C CYS A 3 -20.56 -14.74 -4.87
N LEU A 4 -20.67 -13.92 -5.93
CA LEU A 4 -20.11 -12.57 -5.98
C LEU A 4 -20.94 -11.56 -5.18
N VAL A 5 -22.26 -11.70 -5.24
CA VAL A 5 -23.19 -10.86 -4.47
C VAL A 5 -23.01 -11.13 -2.98
N LEU A 6 -22.78 -12.39 -2.60
CA LEU A 6 -22.43 -12.75 -1.22
C LEU A 6 -21.14 -12.07 -0.76
N SER A 7 -20.11 -11.98 -1.60
CA SER A 7 -18.86 -11.32 -1.21
C SER A 7 -19.02 -9.82 -1.02
N SER A 8 -19.73 -9.13 -1.93
CA SER A 8 -19.96 -7.68 -1.81
C SER A 8 -20.92 -7.33 -0.67
N SER A 9 -21.97 -8.13 -0.47
CA SER A 9 -22.94 -7.94 0.61
C SER A 9 -22.37 -8.33 1.97
N PHE A 10 -21.54 -9.38 2.05
CA PHE A 10 -20.80 -9.72 3.25
C PHE A 10 -19.88 -8.57 3.66
N VAL A 11 -19.14 -8.03 2.68
CA VAL A 11 -18.26 -6.88 2.89
C VAL A 11 -19.01 -5.64 3.37
N SER A 12 -20.15 -5.31 2.76
CA SER A 12 -20.92 -4.12 3.16
C SER A 12 -21.49 -4.29 4.56
N THR A 13 -22.03 -5.47 4.87
CA THR A 13 -22.53 -5.83 6.20
C THR A 13 -21.38 -5.84 7.22
N PHE A 14 -20.21 -6.34 6.82
CA PHE A 14 -19.03 -6.33 7.66
C PHE A 14 -18.59 -4.91 7.98
N LEU A 15 -18.49 -4.03 6.99
CA LEU A 15 -18.18 -2.62 7.22
C LEU A 15 -19.27 -1.89 8.00
N GLU A 16 -20.51 -2.36 8.01
CA GLU A 16 -21.60 -1.76 8.78
C GLU A 16 -21.54 -2.19 10.27
N TYR A 17 -21.44 -3.50 10.53
CA TYR A 17 -21.59 -4.09 11.87
C TYR A 17 -20.27 -4.47 12.57
N ALA A 18 -19.13 -4.49 11.87
CA ALA A 18 -17.87 -4.84 12.51
C ALA A 18 -17.41 -3.75 13.48
N ASP A 19 -16.67 -4.19 14.49
CA ASP A 19 -15.80 -3.40 15.34
C ASP A 19 -14.33 -3.61 14.96
N ALA A 20 -13.44 -2.84 15.58
CA ALA A 20 -12.02 -2.92 15.29
C ALA A 20 -11.39 -4.25 15.73
N GLU A 21 -11.92 -4.87 16.78
CA GLU A 21 -11.47 -6.19 17.23
C GLU A 21 -11.72 -7.24 16.14
N LEU A 22 -12.95 -7.33 15.63
CA LEU A 22 -13.31 -8.26 14.57
C LEU A 22 -12.51 -7.97 13.30
N ALA A 23 -12.30 -6.70 12.96
CA ALA A 23 -11.48 -6.30 11.82
C ALA A 23 -10.01 -6.68 11.97
N SER A 24 -9.42 -6.50 13.14
CA SER A 24 -8.05 -6.92 13.44
C SER A 24 -7.87 -8.44 13.36
N ARG A 25 -8.91 -9.21 13.70
CA ARG A 25 -8.88 -10.68 13.64
C ARG A 25 -9.15 -11.23 12.24
N LEU A 26 -9.94 -10.52 11.43
CA LEU A 26 -10.32 -10.99 10.10
C LEU A 26 -9.30 -10.63 9.03
N LEU A 27 -8.59 -9.50 9.16
CA LEU A 27 -7.68 -9.03 8.13
C LEU A 27 -6.49 -10.00 7.90
N PRO A 28 -5.76 -10.51 8.91
CA PRO A 28 -4.64 -11.42 8.67
C PRO A 28 -5.01 -12.70 7.91
N PRO A 29 -6.11 -13.42 8.28
CA PRO A 29 -6.56 -14.56 7.48
C PRO A 29 -6.93 -14.22 6.03
N ILE A 30 -7.38 -12.99 5.76
CA ILE A 30 -7.62 -12.54 4.39
C ILE A 30 -6.28 -12.39 3.65
N LEU A 31 -5.29 -11.75 4.27
CA LEU A 31 -3.95 -11.55 3.70
C LEU A 31 -3.30 -12.89 3.30
N GLU A 32 -3.32 -13.87 4.18
CA GLU A 32 -2.75 -15.21 3.92
C GLU A 32 -3.45 -15.94 2.76
N ARG A 33 -4.76 -15.72 2.58
CA ARG A 33 -5.58 -16.42 1.57
C ARG A 33 -5.62 -15.72 0.21
N LEU A 34 -5.18 -14.47 0.12
CA LEU A 34 -5.15 -13.74 -1.16
C LEU A 34 -4.21 -14.40 -2.18
N THR A 35 -3.15 -15.05 -1.72
CA THR A 35 -2.21 -15.83 -2.55
C THR A 35 -2.75 -17.21 -2.91
N ILE A 36 -3.47 -17.86 -1.98
CA ILE A 36 -4.03 -19.21 -2.13
C ILE A 36 -5.52 -19.10 -2.53
N SER A 37 -5.78 -18.61 -3.75
CA SER A 37 -7.17 -18.46 -4.21
C SER A 37 -7.72 -19.77 -4.77
N TYR A 38 -8.80 -20.27 -4.17
CA TYR A 38 -9.53 -21.45 -4.62
C TYR A 38 -10.57 -21.09 -5.69
N GLY A 39 -10.66 -21.88 -6.76
CA GLY A 39 -11.69 -21.75 -7.81
C GLY A 39 -11.13 -21.47 -9.21
N SER A 40 -12.01 -21.19 -10.17
CA SER A 40 -11.60 -20.79 -11.53
C SER A 40 -10.89 -19.43 -11.51
N ALA A 41 -9.93 -19.22 -12.42
CA ALA A 41 -9.12 -17.99 -12.45
C ALA A 41 -9.97 -16.69 -12.47
N GLY A 42 -11.13 -16.72 -13.12
CA GLY A 42 -12.06 -15.58 -13.17
C GLY A 42 -12.83 -15.34 -11.87
N TYR A 43 -12.98 -16.33 -10.98
CA TYR A 43 -13.56 -16.14 -9.65
C TYR A 43 -12.54 -15.53 -8.69
N ALA A 44 -11.32 -16.07 -8.67
CA ALA A 44 -10.22 -15.58 -7.84
C ALA A 44 -9.94 -14.09 -8.10
N GLU A 45 -9.88 -13.67 -9.36
CA GLU A 45 -9.63 -12.28 -9.73
C GLU A 45 -10.73 -11.34 -9.23
N LYS A 46 -11.99 -11.75 -9.35
CA LYS A 46 -13.12 -10.94 -8.89
C LYS A 46 -13.16 -10.83 -7.36
N LEU A 47 -12.80 -11.90 -6.65
CA LEU A 47 -12.69 -11.89 -5.20
C LEU A 47 -11.58 -10.93 -4.75
N ARG A 48 -10.39 -11.02 -5.35
CA ARG A 48 -9.28 -10.10 -5.03
C ARG A 48 -9.64 -8.65 -5.29
N LYS A 49 -10.35 -8.38 -6.39
CA LYS A 49 -10.85 -7.04 -6.69
C LYS A 49 -11.86 -6.55 -5.65
N ALA A 50 -12.84 -7.39 -5.31
CA ALA A 50 -13.83 -7.06 -4.29
C ALA A 50 -13.16 -6.77 -2.93
N LEU A 51 -12.12 -7.54 -2.55
CA LEU A 51 -11.36 -7.28 -1.34
C LEU A 51 -10.49 -6.02 -1.45
N ALA A 52 -9.91 -5.73 -2.62
CA ALA A 52 -9.11 -4.54 -2.85
C ALA A 52 -9.94 -3.27 -2.64
N ASP A 53 -11.18 -3.23 -3.14
CA ASP A 53 -12.09 -2.09 -3.01
C ASP A 53 -12.47 -1.80 -1.54
N VAL A 54 -12.32 -2.78 -0.65
CA VAL A 54 -12.68 -2.70 0.77
C VAL A 54 -11.57 -2.13 1.63
N VAL A 55 -10.32 -2.37 1.26
CA VAL A 55 -9.16 -1.96 2.06
C VAL A 55 -9.21 -0.48 2.46
N PRO A 56 -9.46 0.49 1.54
CA PRO A 56 -9.52 1.89 1.92
C PRO A 56 -10.66 2.20 2.92
N ALA A 57 -11.83 1.60 2.72
CA ALA A 57 -12.99 1.82 3.59
C ALA A 57 -12.77 1.19 4.99
N LEU A 58 -12.10 0.03 5.04
CA LEU A 58 -11.78 -0.66 6.28
C LEU A 58 -10.83 0.16 7.15
N PHE A 59 -9.70 0.60 6.57
CA PHE A 59 -8.72 1.40 7.30
C PHE A 59 -9.26 2.78 7.67
N LYS A 60 -10.14 3.36 6.84
CA LYS A 60 -10.83 4.60 7.20
C LYS A 60 -11.78 4.44 8.38
N LYS A 61 -12.49 3.30 8.47
CA LYS A 61 -13.39 3.02 9.60
C LYS A 61 -12.61 2.68 10.87
N PHE A 62 -11.48 1.98 10.73
CA PHE A 62 -10.65 1.50 11.85
C PHE A 62 -9.17 1.83 11.61
N PRO A 63 -8.76 3.09 11.77
CA PRO A 63 -7.37 3.51 11.51
C PRO A 63 -6.37 2.83 12.45
N GLU A 64 -6.82 2.42 13.64
CA GLU A 64 -6.05 1.68 14.64
C GLU A 64 -5.49 0.33 14.16
N ILE A 65 -6.11 -0.29 13.16
CA ILE A 65 -5.62 -1.54 12.54
C ILE A 65 -4.20 -1.35 11.99
N THR A 66 -3.87 -0.13 11.53
CA THR A 66 -2.54 0.21 11.02
C THR A 66 -1.43 0.01 12.06
N PHE A 67 -1.74 0.10 13.36
CA PHE A 67 -0.78 -0.12 14.43
C PHE A 67 -1.01 -1.43 15.18
N LEU A 68 -2.25 -1.94 15.22
CA LEU A 68 -2.55 -3.23 15.83
C LEU A 68 -1.95 -4.41 15.04
N LEU A 69 -1.94 -4.31 13.70
CA LEU A 69 -1.49 -5.38 12.81
C LEU A 69 -0.15 -5.07 12.13
N THR A 70 0.73 -4.30 12.77
CA THR A 70 1.99 -3.87 12.14
C THR A 70 2.79 -5.04 11.60
N ASN A 71 2.98 -6.10 12.39
CA ASN A 71 3.80 -7.23 11.98
C ASN A 71 3.21 -7.95 10.76
N GLU A 72 1.90 -8.18 10.77
CA GLU A 72 1.17 -8.88 9.71
C GLU A 72 1.16 -8.07 8.42
N LEU A 73 1.00 -6.75 8.51
CA LEU A 73 1.03 -5.85 7.37
C LEU A 73 2.45 -5.73 6.78
N VAL A 74 3.46 -5.57 7.63
CA VAL A 74 4.88 -5.53 7.24
C VAL A 74 5.28 -6.85 6.56
N ASP A 75 4.92 -7.99 7.15
CA ASP A 75 5.17 -9.31 6.58
C ASP A 75 4.50 -9.46 5.21
N TYR A 76 3.21 -9.14 5.09
CA TYR A 76 2.50 -9.21 3.81
C TYR A 76 3.12 -8.31 2.74
N LEU A 77 3.52 -7.08 3.10
CA LEU A 77 4.10 -6.10 2.17
C LEU A 77 5.52 -6.47 1.72
N SER A 78 6.25 -7.27 2.50
CA SER A 78 7.62 -7.71 2.18
C SER A 78 7.67 -8.77 1.08
N HIS A 79 6.56 -9.47 0.82
CA HIS A 79 6.51 -10.58 -0.12
C HIS A 79 6.06 -10.17 -1.52
N THR A 80 6.94 -10.29 -2.50
CA THR A 80 6.66 -9.99 -3.91
C THR A 80 5.61 -10.90 -4.55
N ALA A 81 5.45 -12.13 -4.02
CA ALA A 81 4.39 -13.05 -4.41
C ALA A 81 2.99 -12.46 -4.15
N ASN A 82 2.81 -11.73 -3.04
CA ASN A 82 1.55 -11.09 -2.67
C ASN A 82 1.19 -9.98 -3.66
N ARG A 83 2.17 -9.15 -4.01
CA ARG A 83 2.05 -8.10 -5.05
C ARG A 83 1.62 -8.70 -6.39
N ASN A 84 2.25 -9.80 -6.81
CA ASN A 84 1.96 -10.43 -8.09
C ASN A 84 0.59 -11.14 -8.11
N ALA A 85 0.18 -11.71 -6.97
CA ALA A 85 -1.10 -12.39 -6.84
C ALA A 85 -2.29 -11.42 -6.80
N ALA A 86 -2.15 -10.28 -6.09
CA ALA A 86 -3.23 -9.34 -5.83
C ALA A 86 -2.75 -7.87 -5.88
N MET A 87 -2.32 -7.41 -7.05
CA MET A 87 -1.68 -6.09 -7.23
C MET A 87 -2.56 -4.89 -6.80
N GLU A 88 -3.86 -4.91 -7.12
CA GLU A 88 -4.77 -3.83 -6.71
C GLU A 88 -4.94 -3.78 -5.19
N PHE A 89 -5.08 -4.94 -4.56
CA PHE A 89 -5.16 -5.05 -3.10
C PHE A 89 -3.87 -4.55 -2.45
N PHE A 90 -2.71 -5.00 -2.95
CA PHE A 90 -1.40 -4.56 -2.47
C PHE A 90 -1.25 -3.04 -2.58
N THR A 91 -1.62 -2.47 -3.73
CA THR A 91 -1.54 -1.01 -3.95
C THR A 91 -2.44 -0.24 -2.98
N ASN A 92 -3.68 -0.70 -2.76
CA ASN A 92 -4.61 -0.06 -1.83
C ASN A 92 -4.13 -0.18 -0.38
N LEU A 93 -3.46 -1.28 -0.02
CA LEU A 93 -2.89 -1.47 1.30
C LEU A 93 -1.70 -0.53 1.54
N VAL A 94 -0.79 -0.39 0.57
CA VAL A 94 0.32 0.58 0.63
C VAL A 94 -0.22 1.99 0.82
N TRP A 95 -1.24 2.37 0.03
CA TRP A 95 -1.89 3.66 0.16
C TRP A 95 -2.52 3.86 1.55
N ALA A 96 -3.21 2.85 2.08
CA ALA A 96 -3.84 2.91 3.39
C ALA A 96 -2.80 3.07 4.52
N VAL A 97 -1.68 2.35 4.46
CA VAL A 97 -0.58 2.54 5.42
C VAL A 97 -0.04 3.97 5.35
N GLY A 98 0.22 4.50 4.15
CA GLY A 98 0.69 5.87 3.98
C GLY A 98 -0.29 6.95 4.47
N GLU A 99 -1.59 6.69 4.38
CA GLU A 99 -2.65 7.63 4.81
C GLU A 99 -2.90 7.56 6.32
N PHE A 100 -3.09 6.37 6.87
CA PHE A 100 -3.58 6.16 8.24
C PHE A 100 -2.49 5.94 9.29
N ALA A 101 -1.23 5.74 8.89
CA ALA A 101 -0.09 5.72 9.81
C ALA A 101 0.30 7.15 10.25
N SER A 102 -0.67 7.86 10.83
CA SER A 102 -0.57 9.25 11.25
C SER A 102 -0.98 9.39 12.72
N PRO A 103 -0.28 10.22 13.51
CA PRO A 103 -0.65 10.46 14.91
C PRO A 103 -2.02 11.15 15.07
N ASN A 104 -2.55 11.74 13.99
CA ASN A 104 -3.87 12.39 14.01
C ASN A 104 -5.03 11.38 13.90
N GLU A 105 -4.76 10.17 13.40
CA GLU A 105 -5.81 9.19 13.09
C GLU A 105 -6.04 8.20 14.26
N THR A 106 -5.03 7.98 15.10
CA THR A 106 -5.14 7.07 16.23
C THR A 106 -4.14 7.39 17.34
N THR A 107 -4.56 7.14 18.59
CA THR A 107 -3.72 7.27 19.78
C THR A 107 -2.69 6.14 19.91
N LEU A 108 -2.80 5.07 19.12
CA LEU A 108 -1.87 3.93 19.11
C LEU A 108 -0.60 4.17 18.29
N PHE A 109 -0.34 5.43 17.93
CA PHE A 109 0.82 5.81 17.14
C PHE A 109 2.13 5.27 17.75
N ASN A 110 2.89 4.55 16.94
CA ASN A 110 4.16 3.96 17.32
C ASN A 110 5.23 4.32 16.28
N PRO A 111 6.28 5.10 16.63
CA PRO A 111 7.33 5.47 15.69
C PRO A 111 8.14 4.26 15.17
N LYS A 112 8.20 3.15 15.92
CA LYS A 112 8.83 1.91 15.44
C LYS A 112 8.06 1.31 14.28
N ALA A 113 6.73 1.28 14.37
CA ALA A 113 5.87 0.81 13.29
C ALA A 113 6.04 1.66 12.02
N ILE A 114 6.19 2.99 12.16
CA ILE A 114 6.49 3.89 11.04
C ILE A 114 7.81 3.52 10.35
N ALA A 115 8.85 3.23 11.14
CA ALA A 115 10.15 2.82 10.60
C ALA A 115 10.06 1.47 9.87
N GLU A 116 9.39 0.47 10.45
CA GLU A 116 9.20 -0.85 9.84
C GLU A 116 8.42 -0.76 8.52
N TYR A 117 7.33 0.03 8.48
CA TYR A 117 6.61 0.30 7.23
C TYR A 117 7.49 1.00 6.21
N PHE A 118 8.24 2.02 6.61
CA PHE A 118 9.11 2.74 5.70
C PHE A 118 10.16 1.82 5.07
N GLU A 119 10.78 0.95 5.88
CA GLU A 119 11.81 0.02 5.41
C GLU A 119 11.27 -0.95 4.37
N VAL A 120 10.14 -1.61 4.64
CA VAL A 120 9.55 -2.55 3.69
C VAL A 120 9.09 -1.85 2.42
N LEU A 121 8.41 -0.70 2.52
CA LEU A 121 7.96 0.04 1.35
C LEU A 121 9.13 0.58 0.52
N GLU A 122 10.23 0.98 1.16
CA GLU A 122 11.46 1.41 0.47
C GLU A 122 12.10 0.26 -0.30
N CYS A 123 12.18 -0.93 0.29
CA CYS A 123 12.67 -2.13 -0.40
C CYS A 123 11.84 -2.43 -1.65
N VAL A 124 10.51 -2.41 -1.55
CA VAL A 124 9.61 -2.65 -2.70
C VAL A 124 9.76 -1.55 -3.77
N ALA A 125 9.91 -0.29 -3.35
CA ALA A 125 10.13 0.82 -4.28
C ALA A 125 11.44 0.66 -5.06
N PHE A 126 12.55 0.28 -4.41
CA PHE A 126 13.81 0.06 -5.10
C PHE A 126 13.80 -1.16 -6.02
N GLU A 127 13.09 -2.23 -5.65
CA GLU A 127 12.89 -3.38 -6.54
C GLU A 127 12.17 -2.98 -7.83
N LEU A 128 11.12 -2.15 -7.72
CA LEU A 128 10.40 -1.64 -8.89
C LEU A 128 11.25 -0.67 -9.72
N LEU A 129 12.01 0.22 -9.08
CA LEU A 129 12.92 1.14 -9.79
C LEU A 129 14.04 0.40 -10.54
N GLY A 130 14.49 -0.74 -10.01
CA GLY A 130 15.48 -1.60 -10.66
C GLY A 130 14.94 -2.40 -11.85
N SER A 131 13.61 -2.46 -12.02
CA SER A 131 12.97 -3.22 -13.10
C SER A 131 12.61 -2.33 -14.28
N SER A 132 13.18 -2.62 -15.46
CA SER A 132 12.88 -1.90 -16.71
C SER A 132 11.41 -2.00 -17.15
N LEU A 133 10.66 -2.98 -16.61
CA LEU A 133 9.24 -3.19 -16.91
C LEU A 133 8.33 -2.18 -16.20
N THR A 134 8.80 -1.54 -15.14
CA THR A 134 7.99 -0.65 -14.30
C THR A 134 7.46 0.56 -15.07
N LEU A 135 8.27 1.12 -15.98
CA LEU A 135 7.86 2.25 -16.82
C LEU A 135 7.02 1.83 -18.02
N GLN A 136 7.11 0.56 -18.43
CA GLN A 136 6.34 0.03 -19.56
C GLN A 136 4.94 -0.46 -19.15
N GLN A 137 4.74 -0.79 -17.87
CA GLN A 137 3.48 -1.30 -17.35
C GLN A 137 2.74 -0.24 -16.51
N PRO A 138 1.58 0.29 -16.97
CA PRO A 138 0.82 1.32 -16.25
C PRO A 138 0.42 0.96 -14.81
N ARG A 139 0.27 -0.34 -14.53
CA ARG A 139 -0.08 -0.81 -13.17
C ARG A 139 1.11 -0.72 -12.22
N LEU A 140 2.32 -1.05 -12.68
CA LEU A 140 3.54 -0.95 -11.89
C LEU A 140 3.96 0.51 -11.68
N SER A 141 3.80 1.36 -12.69
CA SER A 141 4.06 2.80 -12.52
C SER A 141 3.08 3.44 -11.53
N ARG A 142 1.80 3.06 -11.56
CA ARG A 142 0.82 3.49 -10.54
C ARG A 142 1.23 3.04 -9.13
N LEU A 143 1.62 1.77 -8.97
CA LEU A 143 2.09 1.25 -7.69
C LEU A 143 3.33 2.01 -7.20
N LEU A 144 4.29 2.28 -8.08
CA LEU A 144 5.48 3.08 -7.75
C LEU A 144 5.10 4.49 -7.28
N CYS A 145 4.18 5.17 -7.96
CA CYS A 145 3.69 6.49 -7.51
C CYS A 145 3.05 6.42 -6.12
N VAL A 146 2.24 5.40 -5.86
CA VAL A 146 1.61 5.19 -4.55
C VAL A 146 2.66 4.91 -3.47
N LEU A 147 3.67 4.09 -3.75
CA LEU A 147 4.79 3.82 -2.85
C LEU A 147 5.55 5.09 -2.50
N ILE A 148 5.96 5.86 -3.51
CA ILE A 148 6.70 7.11 -3.32
C ILE A 148 5.89 8.12 -2.50
N THR A 149 4.60 8.25 -2.79
CA THR A 149 3.69 9.12 -2.02
C THR A 149 3.54 8.65 -0.58
N SER A 150 3.44 7.34 -0.35
CA SER A 150 3.29 6.76 0.99
C SER A 150 4.58 6.91 1.81
N LEU A 151 5.75 6.67 1.20
CA LEU A 151 7.06 6.92 1.81
C LEU A 151 7.24 8.38 2.20
N ALA A 152 6.85 9.32 1.33
CA ALA A 152 6.90 10.74 1.65
C ALA A 152 6.01 11.08 2.86
N LYS A 153 4.78 10.54 2.92
CA LYS A 153 3.89 10.74 4.07
C LYS A 153 4.48 10.19 5.36
N LEU A 154 5.04 8.98 5.35
CA LEU A 154 5.69 8.38 6.52
C LEU A 154 6.92 9.20 6.96
N ALA A 155 7.73 9.68 6.02
CA ALA A 155 8.92 10.46 6.31
C ALA A 155 8.61 11.83 6.93
N VAL A 156 7.51 12.47 6.55
CA VAL A 156 7.07 13.72 7.21
C VAL A 156 6.73 13.48 8.69
N ARG A 157 6.38 12.24 9.09
CA ARG A 157 6.08 11.89 10.48
C ARG A 157 7.31 11.45 11.29
N SER A 158 8.45 11.21 10.65
CA SER A 158 9.70 10.83 11.31
C SER A 158 10.91 11.49 10.62
N GLN A 159 11.49 12.49 11.29
CA GLN A 159 12.57 13.31 10.74
C GLN A 159 13.79 12.48 10.32
N ASP A 160 14.03 11.35 10.98
CA ASP A 160 15.13 10.43 10.65
C ASP A 160 14.97 9.75 9.28
N LEU A 161 13.74 9.68 8.75
CA LEU A 161 13.42 9.01 7.49
C LEU A 161 13.42 9.97 6.28
N VAL A 162 13.38 11.28 6.51
CA VAL A 162 13.37 12.33 5.48
C VAL A 162 14.51 12.19 4.45
N PRO A 163 15.79 12.04 4.84
CA PRO A 163 16.87 11.91 3.85
C PRO A 163 16.72 10.67 2.96
N ARG A 164 16.21 9.56 3.50
CA ARG A 164 15.95 8.33 2.73
C ARG A 164 14.79 8.52 1.73
N ALA A 165 13.72 9.18 2.15
CA ALA A 165 12.59 9.48 1.27
C ALA A 165 13.00 10.40 0.10
N MET A 166 13.84 11.41 0.38
CA MET A 166 14.38 12.30 -0.66
C MET A 166 15.22 11.54 -1.69
N LEU A 167 16.01 10.54 -1.25
CA LEU A 167 16.76 9.66 -2.17
C LEU A 167 15.82 8.81 -3.04
N CYS A 168 14.77 8.24 -2.46
CA CYS A 168 13.75 7.49 -3.21
C CYS A 168 13.09 8.36 -4.28
N LEU A 169 12.67 9.56 -3.90
CA LEU A 169 12.10 10.56 -4.82
C LEU A 169 13.08 10.91 -5.94
N ALA A 170 14.34 11.21 -5.62
CA ALA A 170 15.37 11.54 -6.61
C ALA A 170 15.60 10.40 -7.61
N LYS A 171 15.70 9.15 -7.14
CA LYS A 171 15.87 8.00 -8.03
C LYS A 171 14.62 7.74 -8.90
N SER A 172 13.42 7.94 -8.36
CA SER A 172 12.20 7.82 -9.16
C SER A 172 12.09 8.90 -10.25
N GLY A 173 12.53 10.13 -9.94
CA GLY A 173 12.64 11.22 -10.89
C GLY A 173 13.69 10.94 -11.98
N GLN A 174 14.83 10.35 -11.62
CA GLN A 174 15.85 9.91 -12.59
C GLN A 174 15.33 8.79 -13.49
N ALA A 175 14.68 7.76 -12.94
CA ALA A 175 14.10 6.69 -13.76
C ALA A 175 13.05 7.22 -14.76
N CYS A 176 12.21 8.16 -14.33
CA CYS A 176 11.26 8.83 -15.22
C CYS A 176 11.93 9.81 -16.20
N GLY A 177 13.03 10.44 -15.78
CA GLY A 177 13.81 11.43 -16.52
C GLY A 177 14.73 10.83 -17.58
N ASP A 178 15.29 9.64 -17.35
CA ASP A 178 16.11 8.89 -18.31
C ASP A 178 15.29 8.40 -19.51
N SER A 179 13.96 8.30 -19.36
CA SER A 179 13.04 8.07 -20.49
C SER A 179 12.73 9.35 -21.27
N ARG A 180 13.15 10.54 -20.78
CA ARG A 180 12.79 11.86 -21.33
C ARG A 180 13.93 12.89 -21.42
N ALA A 181 15.19 12.53 -21.21
CA ALA A 181 16.33 13.41 -21.45
C ALA A 181 16.99 13.04 -22.79
N ALA A 182 17.24 13.98 -23.71
CA ALA A 182 17.62 15.36 -23.47
C ALA A 182 16.59 16.43 -23.93
N PRO A 183 16.72 17.71 -23.50
CA PRO A 183 17.41 18.24 -22.31
C PRO A 183 16.54 19.18 -21.43
N THR A 184 16.98 19.32 -20.16
CA THR A 184 16.86 20.48 -19.25
C THR A 184 15.48 21.09 -18.95
N ALA A 185 15.02 20.95 -17.70
CA ALA A 185 14.48 22.07 -16.93
C ALA A 185 14.39 21.73 -15.43
N ASN A 186 14.89 22.66 -14.62
CA ASN A 186 14.71 22.81 -13.17
C ASN A 186 13.38 22.27 -12.64
N LEU A 187 13.44 21.35 -11.68
CA LEU A 187 12.36 21.10 -10.71
C LEU A 187 12.95 20.82 -9.32
N SER A 188 13.73 21.78 -8.84
CA SER A 188 13.87 22.04 -7.41
C SER A 188 12.75 23.01 -6.99
N CYS A 189 12.04 22.67 -5.90
CA CYS A 189 11.21 23.55 -5.04
C CYS A 189 9.65 23.51 -5.10
N GLN A 190 8.96 22.36 -5.16
CA GLN A 190 7.50 22.36 -4.86
C GLN A 190 6.90 21.25 -3.98
N LEU A 191 7.66 20.32 -3.39
CA LEU A 191 7.06 19.26 -2.54
C LEU A 191 7.23 19.44 -1.02
N LEU A 192 7.52 20.65 -0.54
CA LEU A 192 7.72 20.91 0.89
C LEU A 192 6.60 21.72 1.58
N TYR A 193 5.46 21.95 0.93
CA TYR A 193 4.29 22.55 1.58
C TYR A 193 2.99 21.93 1.07
N ALA A 194 2.58 20.82 1.68
CA ALA A 194 1.20 20.36 1.80
C ALA A 194 1.09 19.42 3.00
#